data_AF-A0A2V8TNK5-F1
#
_entry.id   AF-A0A2V8TNK5-F1
#
_cell.length_a   1.000
_cell.length_b   1.000
_cell.length_c   1.000
_cell.angle_alpha   90.00
_cell.angle_beta   90.00
_cell.angle_gamma   90.00
#
_symmetry.space_group_name_H-M   'P 1'
#
loop_
_entity.id
_entity.type
_entity.pdbx_description
1 polymer ?
#
loop_
_entity_poly.entity_id
_entity_poly.type
_entity_poly.pdbx_seq_one_letter_code
_entity_poly.pdbx_strand_id
1 'polypeptide(L)' 'MGIPTVATTALISIAERVGSNRIFKALGRFHYPFGDPSKTPEGERRWRRDVVLSALTTLERPVSRPTVFEYEQVRK' A
#
# COMPACT_ATOMS: atom_id res chain seq x y z
N MET A 1 8.61 -10.78 19.95
CA MET A 1 8.92 -9.62 19.10
C MET A 1 8.57 -9.96 17.65
N GLY A 2 8.10 -9.00 16.86
CA GLY A 2 7.74 -9.21 15.46
C GLY A 2 8.32 -8.10 14.57
N ILE A 3 8.57 -8.43 13.31
CA ILE A 3 8.99 -7.46 12.29
C ILE A 3 7.76 -6.64 11.88
N PRO A 4 7.83 -5.29 11.83
CA PRO A 4 6.73 -4.48 11.29
C PRO A 4 6.38 -4.89 9.86
N THR A 5 5.10 -5.14 9.60
CA THR A 5 4.58 -5.48 8.28
C THR A 5 3.55 -4.45 7.83
N VAL A 6 3.38 -4.34 6.51
CA VAL A 6 2.29 -3.61 5.85
C VAL A 6 1.68 -4.48 4.77
N ALA A 7 0.36 -4.61 4.79
CA ALA A 7 -0.39 -5.33 3.76
C ALA A 7 -0.86 -4.34 2.70
N THR A 8 -0.28 -4.40 1.49
CA THR A 8 -0.73 -3.57 0.37
C THR A 8 -1.76 -4.33 -0.46
N THR A 9 -2.97 -3.79 -0.61
CA THR A 9 -4.07 -4.50 -1.29
C THR A 9 -5.14 -3.56 -1.84
N ALA A 10 -5.91 -4.04 -2.81
CA ALA A 10 -7.19 -3.44 -3.22
C ALA A 10 -8.39 -3.96 -2.40
N LEU A 11 -8.19 -4.99 -1.58
CA LEU A 11 -9.22 -5.65 -0.76
C LEU A 11 -9.18 -5.15 0.70
N ILE A 12 -9.37 -3.85 0.90
CA ILE A 12 -9.21 -3.19 2.21
C ILE A 12 -10.08 -3.86 3.29
N SER A 13 -11.36 -4.08 3.00
CA SER A 13 -12.31 -4.68 3.95
C SER A 13 -11.94 -6.10 4.36
N ILE A 14 -11.29 -6.87 3.48
CA ILE A 14 -10.78 -8.21 3.79
C ILE A 14 -9.56 -8.10 4.70
N ALA A 15 -8.62 -7.20 4.39
CA ALA A 15 -7.43 -6.96 5.20
C ALA A 15 -7.78 -6.51 6.64
N GLU A 16 -8.82 -5.68 6.79
CA GLU A 16 -9.36 -5.29 8.10
C GLU A 16 -9.93 -6.49 8.86
N ARG A 17 -10.75 -7.32 8.21
CA ARG A 17 -11.40 -8.50 8.83
C ARG A 17 -10.41 -9.57 9.28
N VAL A 18 -9.31 -9.77 8.55
CA VAL A 18 -8.26 -10.73 8.94
C VAL A 18 -7.28 -10.16 9.96
N GLY A 19 -7.48 -8.92 10.42
CA GLY A 19 -6.67 -8.32 11.48
C GLY A 19 -5.33 -7.75 11.01
N SER A 20 -5.21 -7.32 9.75
CA SER A 20 -4.01 -6.62 9.29
C SER A 20 -3.85 -5.29 10.05
N ASN A 21 -2.71 -5.12 10.71
CA ASN A 21 -2.42 -3.95 11.54
C ASN A 21 -2.17 -2.68 10.70
N ARG A 22 -1.40 -2.78 9.63
CA ARG A 22 -1.13 -1.70 8.66
C ARG A 22 -1.58 -2.13 7.28
N ILE A 23 -2.47 -1.35 6.68
CA ILE A 23 -3.06 -1.63 5.37
C ILE A 23 -2.71 -0.45 4.47
N PHE A 24 -1.97 -0.68 3.39
CA PHE A 24 -1.72 0.34 2.38
C PHE A 24 -2.66 0.13 1.21
N LYS A 25 -3.45 1.15 0.88
CA LYS A 25 -4.37 1.08 -0.25
C LYS A 25 -3.57 1.08 -1.55
N ALA A 26 -3.69 0.00 -2.29
CA ALA A 26 -3.13 -0.12 -3.62
C ALA A 26 -3.63 1.04 -4.51
N LEU A 27 -2.72 1.69 -5.25
CA LEU A 27 -3.07 2.73 -6.20
C LEU A 27 -3.68 2.17 -7.49
N GLY A 28 -3.28 0.96 -7.88
CA GLY A 28 -3.88 0.27 -9.00
C GLY A 28 -5.33 -0.11 -8.71
N ARG A 29 -6.11 -0.35 -9.77
CA ARG A 29 -7.49 -0.83 -9.62
C ARG A 29 -7.52 -2.28 -9.12
N PHE A 30 -8.70 -2.76 -8.76
CA PHE A 30 -8.93 -4.11 -8.25
C PHE A 30 -8.18 -5.22 -9.00
N HIS A 31 -8.16 -5.16 -10.33
CA HIS A 31 -7.58 -6.20 -11.20
C HIS A 31 -6.04 -6.12 -11.30
N TYR A 32 -5.44 -4.98 -10.94
CA TYR A 32 -4.01 -4.71 -11.08
C TYR A 32 -3.52 -3.80 -9.95
N PRO A 33 -3.58 -4.23 -8.67
CA PRO A 33 -3.31 -3.36 -7.51
C PRO A 33 -1.90 -2.72 -7.53
N PHE A 34 -0.95 -3.36 -8.22
CA PHE A 34 0.43 -2.91 -8.36
C PHE A 34 0.84 -2.60 -9.81
N GLY A 35 -0.12 -2.38 -10.71
CA GLY A 35 0.14 -2.04 -12.10
C GLY A 35 -0.74 -0.91 -12.61
N ASP A 36 -0.35 -0.30 -13.72
CA ASP A 36 -1.17 0.65 -14.46
C ASP A 36 -0.92 0.46 -15.97
N PRO A 37 -1.86 -0.17 -16.70
CA PRO A 37 -1.68 -0.45 -18.13
C PRO A 37 -1.73 0.81 -19.01
N SER A 38 -2.11 1.97 -18.46
CA SER A 38 -2.10 3.24 -19.21
C SER A 38 -0.72 3.89 -19.28
N LYS A 39 0.28 3.39 -18.55
CA LYS A 39 1.64 3.95 -18.51
C LYS A 39 2.56 3.25 -19.50
N THR A 40 3.62 3.96 -19.93
CA THR A 40 4.74 3.33 -20.64
C THR A 40 5.47 2.34 -19.70
N PRO A 41 6.24 1.37 -20.21
CA PRO A 41 6.99 0.43 -19.37
C PRO A 41 7.88 1.11 -18.32
N GLU A 42 8.57 2.19 -18.69
CA GLU A 42 9.44 2.94 -17.78
C GLU A 42 8.61 3.74 -16.76
N GLY A 43 7.48 4.29 -17.20
CA GLY A 43 6.54 5.02 -16.34
C GLY A 43 5.88 4.12 -15.31
N GLU A 44 5.45 2.91 -15.72
CA GLU A 44 4.92 1.87 -14.84
C GLU A 44 5.96 1.48 -13.79
N ARG A 45 7.20 1.19 -14.21
CA ARG A 45 8.26 0.78 -13.29
C ARG A 45 8.57 1.86 -12.24
N ARG A 46 8.62 3.14 -12.64
CA ARG A 46 8.82 4.26 -11.71
C ARG A 46 7.64 4.35 -10.74
N TRP A 47 6.43 4.39 -11.26
CA TRP A 47 5.21 4.47 -10.44
C TRP A 47 5.12 3.32 -9.43
N ARG A 48 5.38 2.08 -9.84
CA ARG A 48 5.36 0.91 -8.95
C ARG A 48 6.42 1.01 -7.86
N ARG A 49 7.62 1.52 -8.19
CA ARG A 49 8.66 1.79 -7.19
C ARG A 49 8.18 2.81 -6.17
N ASP A 50 7.57 3.90 -6.62
CA ASP A 50 7.07 4.95 -5.74
C ASP A 50 5.98 4.42 -4.80
N VAL A 51 5.05 3.60 -5.31
CA VAL A 51 4.02 2.93 -4.49
C VAL A 51 4.64 2.05 -3.41
N VAL A 52 5.63 1.21 -3.75
CA VAL A 52 6.32 0.37 -2.76
C VAL A 52 7.02 1.22 -1.70
N LEU A 53 7.75 2.26 -2.13
CA LEU A 53 8.46 3.14 -1.20
C LEU A 53 7.50 3.87 -0.27
N SER A 54 6.37 4.37 -0.77
CA SER A 54 5.32 4.95 0.06
C SER A 54 4.79 3.96 1.08
N ALA A 55 4.47 2.72 0.68
CA ALA A 55 4.03 1.69 1.62
C ALA A 55 5.08 1.41 2.71
N LEU A 56 6.37 1.36 2.35
CA LEU A 56 7.46 1.13 3.31
C LEU A 56 7.55 2.24 4.37
N THR A 57 7.32 3.50 4.03
CA THR A 57 7.33 4.59 5.03
C THR A 57 6.25 4.42 6.12
N THR A 58 5.18 3.65 5.86
CA THR A 58 4.15 3.39 6.88
C THR A 58 4.61 2.43 7.97
N LEU A 59 5.69 1.68 7.75
CA LEU A 59 6.26 0.77 8.75
C LEU A 59 6.75 1.53 9.98
N GLU A 60 7.20 2.76 9.80
CA GLU A 60 7.66 3.66 10.87
C GLU A 60 6.50 4.32 11.63
N ARG A 61 5.27 4.26 11.11
CA ARG A 61 4.11 4.86 11.76
C ARG A 61 3.59 3.96 12.88
N PRO A 62 3.39 4.49 14.11
CA PRO A 62 2.77 3.74 15.19
C PRO A 62 1.30 3.47 14.86
N VAL A 63 0.83 2.26 15.13
CA VAL A 63 -0.59 1.87 14.96
C VAL A 63 -1.05 1.10 16.20
N SER A 64 -2.24 1.44 16.71
CA SER A 64 -2.87 0.77 17.86
C SER A 64 -4.10 -0.06 17.48
N ARG A 65 -4.54 0.05 16.22
CA ARG A 65 -5.68 -0.65 15.61
C ARG A 65 -5.44 -0.78 14.10
N PRO A 66 -6.17 -1.65 13.37
CA PRO A 66 -6.13 -1.67 11.92
C PRO A 66 -6.23 -0.26 11.34
N THR A 67 -5.22 0.11 10.56
CA THR A 67 -5.08 1.46 10.02
C THR A 67 -4.85 1.38 8.53
N VAL A 68 -5.72 2.06 7.78
CA VAL A 68 -5.62 2.20 6.32
C VAL A 68 -4.84 3.46 6.00
N PHE A 69 -3.84 3.32 5.14
CA PHE A 69 -3.02 4.39 4.60
C PHE A 69 -3.32 4.56 3.11
N GLU A 70 -3.57 5.79 2.68
CA GLU A 70 -3.70 6.16 1.27
C GLU A 70 -2.46 6.90 0.79
N TYR A 71 -2.18 6.84 -0.51
CA TYR A 71 -0.95 7.36 -1.11
C TYR A 71 -0.76 8.86 -0.83
N GLU A 72 -1.83 9.64 -0.93
CA GLU A 72 -1.88 11.07 -0.70
C GLU A 72 -1.49 11.45 0.74
N GLN A 73 -1.74 10.56 1.71
CA GLN A 73 -1.44 10.78 3.13
C GLN A 73 0.01 10.46 3.50
N VAL A 74 0.75 9.87 2.57
CA VAL A 74 2.08 9.31 2.78
C VAL A 74 3.13 9.99 1.88
N ARG A 75 2.68 10.67 0.83
CA ARG A 75 3.52 11.52 -0.01
C ARG A 75 4.07 12.72 0.79
N LYS A 76 5.39 12.83 0.88
CA LYS A 76 6.10 14.06 1.25
C LYS A 76 6.07 15.06 0.09
#